data_AF-A0A3R1B8Q9-F1
#
_entry.id   AF-A0A3R1B8Q9-F1
#
_cell.length_a   1.000
_cell.length_b   1.000
_cell.length_c   1.000
_cell.angle_alpha   90.00
_cell.angle_beta   90.00
_cell.angle_gamma   90.00
#
_symmetry.space_group_name_H-M   'P 1'
#
loop_
_entity.id
_entity.type
_entity.pdbx_description
1 polymer ?
#
loop_
_entity_poly.entity_id
_entity_poly.type
_entity_poly.pdbx_seq_one_letter_code
_entity_poly.pdbx_strand_id
1 'polypeptide(L)' 'MGLITLKDWNKKQPIQLCEEQVRRLVREGLIYPPPEKYGRAYLFEETAIRLKSHNQTASGITSNSLCRRIINGRKEKKQ' A
#
# COMPACT_ATOMS: atom_id res chain seq x y z
N MET A 1 -0.46 22.02 -9.30
CA MET A 1 -0.34 20.77 -8.52
C MET A 1 0.91 20.92 -7.65
N GLY A 2 0.80 20.69 -6.34
CA GLY A 2 1.93 20.86 -5.41
C GLY A 2 2.88 19.67 -5.45
N LEU A 3 4.19 19.94 -5.50
CA LEU A 3 5.23 18.93 -5.33
C LEU A 3 5.59 18.83 -3.85
N ILE A 4 5.60 17.61 -3.32
CA ILE A 4 5.93 17.31 -1.93
C ILE A 4 7.12 16.37 -1.84
N THR A 5 7.79 16.36 -0.69
CA THR A 5 8.94 15.49 -0.48
C THR A 5 8.51 14.02 -0.31
N LEU A 6 9.43 13.08 -0.57
CA LEU A 6 9.24 11.66 -0.27
C LEU A 6 8.73 11.41 1.16
N LYS A 7 9.28 12.15 2.15
CA LYS A 7 8.90 12.03 3.56
C LYS A 7 7.45 12.44 3.79
N ASP A 8 7.04 13.57 3.22
CA ASP A 8 5.69 14.10 3.42
C ASP A 8 4.65 13.29 2.66
N TRP A 9 4.98 12.80 1.47
CA TRP A 9 4.12 11.86 0.73
C TRP A 9 3.90 10.57 1.53
N ASN A 10 4.95 10.03 2.16
CA ASN A 10 4.87 8.82 2.97
C ASN A 10 4.01 9.00 4.23
N LYS A 11 4.03 10.18 4.87
CA LYS A 11 3.17 10.50 6.02
C LYS A 11 1.68 10.49 5.68
N LYS A 12 1.32 10.81 4.42
CA LYS A 12 -0.06 10.81 3.93
C LYS A 12 -0.58 9.41 3.58
N GLN A 13 0.30 8.41 3.53
CA GLN A 13 -0.11 7.03 3.25
C GLN A 13 -0.84 6.41 4.46
N PRO A 14 -1.75 5.44 4.23
CA PRO A 14 -2.43 4.74 5.33
C PRO A 14 -1.47 4.05 6.30
N ILE A 15 -0.32 3.60 5.80
CA ILE A 15 0.77 3.00 6.57
C ILE A 15 2.04 3.71 6.17
N GLN A 16 2.73 4.30 7.15
CA GLN A 16 4.03 4.92 6.94
C GLN A 16 5.09 3.83 6.77
N LEU A 17 5.78 3.84 5.65
CA LEU A 17 6.86 2.90 5.34
C LEU A 17 8.22 3.49 5.69
N CYS A 18 9.29 2.68 5.68
CA CYS A 18 10.62 3.26 5.74
C CYS A 18 10.97 3.96 4.41
N GLU A 19 11.83 4.98 4.45
CA GLU A 19 12.17 5.75 3.23
C GLU A 19 12.75 4.88 2.12
N GLU A 20 13.59 3.90 2.47
CA GLU A 20 14.18 2.98 1.49
C GLU A 20 13.15 2.08 0.82
N GLN A 21 12.09 1.67 1.52
CA GLN A 21 10.96 0.97 0.91
C GLN A 21 10.27 1.86 -0.12
N VAL A 22 10.03 3.13 0.21
CA VAL A 22 9.44 4.08 -0.74
C VAL A 22 10.36 4.29 -1.95
N ARG A 23 11.68 4.47 -1.74
CA ARG A 23 12.67 4.54 -2.84
C ARG A 23 12.68 3.28 -3.70
N ARG A 24 12.48 2.10 -3.11
CA ARG A 24 12.35 0.85 -3.85
C ARG A 24 11.08 0.84 -4.71
N LEU A 25 9.94 1.28 -4.19
CA LEU A 25 8.69 1.39 -4.96
C LEU A 25 8.83 2.35 -6.15
N VAL A 26 9.56 3.46 -5.98
CA VAL A 26 9.89 4.38 -7.08
C VAL A 26 10.70 3.67 -8.15
N ARG A 27 11.76 2.95 -7.77
CA ARG A 27 12.60 2.18 -8.71
C ARG A 27 11.83 1.06 -9.41
N GLU A 28 10.85 0.46 -8.73
CA GLU A 28 9.95 -0.57 -9.28
C GLU A 28 8.81 0.02 -10.14
N GLY A 29 8.70 1.35 -10.25
CA GLY A 29 7.66 2.01 -11.05
C GLY A 29 6.24 1.88 -10.48
N LEU A 30 6.11 1.63 -9.17
CA LEU A 30 4.83 1.38 -8.51
C LEU A 30 4.15 2.65 -7.99
N ILE A 31 4.54 3.84 -8.44
CA ILE A 31 3.96 5.11 -8.02
C ILE A 31 3.59 5.92 -9.27
N TYR A 32 2.36 6.43 -9.29
CA TYR A 32 1.81 7.21 -10.40
C TYR A 32 1.10 8.47 -9.90
N PRO A 33 1.40 9.67 -10.42
CA PRO A 33 2.41 9.95 -11.44
C PRO A 33 3.84 9.65 -10.97
N PRO A 34 4.75 9.32 -11.89
CA PRO A 34 6.13 9.00 -11.55
C PRO A 34 6.80 10.21 -10.88
N PRO A 35 7.45 10.04 -9.73
CA PRO A 35 8.10 11.15 -9.04
C PRO A 35 9.35 11.62 -9.78
N GLU A 36 9.63 12.92 -9.68
CA GLU A 36 10.79 13.56 -10.30
C GLU A 36 12.01 13.47 -9.36
N LYS A 37 13.18 13.14 -9.92
CA LYS A 37 14.43 13.11 -9.16
C LYS A 37 15.02 14.52 -9.10
N TYR A 38 14.98 15.15 -7.93
CA TYR A 38 15.54 16.47 -7.68
C TYR A 38 16.84 16.35 -6.86
N GLY A 39 17.97 16.25 -7.57
CA GLY A 39 19.29 16.05 -6.97
C GLY A 39 19.36 14.75 -6.16
N ARG A 40 19.39 14.87 -4.82
CA ARG A 40 19.43 13.73 -3.88
C ARG A 40 18.05 13.25 -3.43
N ALA A 41 16.98 14.02 -3.70
CA ALA A 41 15.63 13.73 -3.24
C ALA A 41 14.70 13.35 -4.40
N TYR A 42 13.54 12.80 -4.06
CA TYR A 42 12.42 12.62 -4.98
C TYR A 42 11.31 13.59 -4.61
N LEU A 43 10.74 14.24 -5.63
CA LEU A 43 9.56 15.08 -5.55
C LEU A 43 8.37 14.30 -6.07
N PHE A 44 7.33 14.23 -5.26
CA PHE A 44 6.09 13.55 -5.57
C PHE A 44 5.02 14.61 -5.83
N GLU A 45 4.14 14.35 -6.77
CA GLU A 45 2.88 15.08 -6.78
C GLU A 45 2.07 14.73 -5.53
N GLU A 46 1.38 15.71 -4.97
CA GLU A 46 0.50 15.50 -3.82
C GLU A 46 -0.59 14.45 -4.10
N THR A 47 -1.04 14.35 -5.34
CA THR A 47 -2.04 13.39 -5.83
C THR A 47 -1.45 12.04 -6.27
N ALA A 48 -0.14 11.82 -6.11
CA ALA A 48 0.49 10.58 -6.51
C ALA A 48 -0.02 9.40 -5.68
N ILE A 49 -0.42 8.33 -6.36
CA ILE A 49 -0.96 7.11 -5.78
C ILE A 49 0.03 5.95 -5.95
N ARG A 50 0.02 5.04 -4.97
CA ARG A 50 0.73 3.77 -5.06
C ARG A 50 -0.09 2.78 -5.89
N LEU A 51 0.50 2.26 -6.95
CA LEU A 51 -0.07 1.19 -7.76
C LEU A 51 0.02 -0.15 -7.00
N LYS A 52 -1.01 -0.99 -7.16
CA LYS A 52 -0.98 -2.35 -6.64
C LYS A 52 0.03 -3.16 -7.47
N SER A 53 1.05 -3.71 -6.81
CA SER A 53 1.96 -4.64 -7.47
C SER A 53 1.15 -5.84 -7.98
N HIS A 54 1.40 -6.27 -9.22
CA HIS A 54 0.79 -7.47 -9.80
C HIS A 54 0.98 -8.72 -8.93
N ASN A 55 1.99 -8.76 -8.05
CA ASN A 55 2.19 -9.87 -7.10
C ASN A 55 1.16 -9.92 -5.95
N GLN A 56 0.25 -8.95 -5.85
CA GLN A 56 -0.89 -9.01 -4.94
C GLN A 56 -2.09 -9.77 -5.54
N THR A 57 -2.01 -10.26 -6.78
CA THR A 57 -3.04 -11.13 -7.36
C THR A 57 -2.90 -12.58 -6.90
N ALA A 58 -2.98 -12.81 -5.58
CA ALA A 58 -3.27 -14.13 -5.02
C ALA A 58 -3.79 -14.08 -3.58
N SER A 59 -4.43 -12.98 -3.16
CA SER A 59 -5.31 -13.04 -1.99
C SER A 59 -6.74 -12.70 -2.41
N GLY A 60 -7.30 -13.63 -3.19
CA GLY A 60 -8.74 -13.87 -3.24
C GLY A 60 -9.29 -14.44 -1.92
N ILE A 61 -8.58 -14.25 -0.80
CA ILE A 61 -9.15 -14.39 0.52
C ILE A 61 -9.88 -13.08 0.76
N THR A 62 -11.16 -13.08 0.40
CA THR A 62 -12.14 -12.22 1.05
C THR A 62 -11.86 -12.28 2.55
N SER A 63 -11.32 -11.19 3.11
CA SER A 63 -10.96 -11.05 4.53
C SER A 63 -12.14 -11.30 5.47
N ASN A 64 -13.34 -11.43 4.91
CA ASN A 64 -14.57 -11.76 5.61
C ASN A 64 -14.82 -13.26 5.78
N SER A 65 -14.09 -14.18 5.13
CA SER A 65 -14.45 -15.61 5.20
C SER A 65 -14.23 -16.22 6.59
N LEU A 66 -13.24 -15.77 7.35
CA LEU A 66 -12.96 -16.26 8.70
C LEU A 66 -13.95 -15.67 9.72
N CYS A 67 -14.11 -14.34 9.74
CA CYS A 67 -15.09 -13.67 10.59
C CYS A 67 -16.50 -14.20 10.34
N ARG A 68 -16.89 -14.40 9.07
CA ARG A 68 -18.17 -15.00 8.69
C ARG A 68 -18.29 -16.47 9.12
N ARG A 69 -17.20 -17.25 9.10
CA ARG A 69 -17.16 -18.62 9.63
C ARG A 69 -17.32 -18.67 11.15
N ILE A 70 -16.73 -17.72 11.89
CA ILE A 70 -16.87 -17.64 13.35
C ILE A 70 -18.29 -17.25 13.74
N ILE A 71 -18.88 -16.26 13.04
CA ILE A 71 -20.26 -15.83 13.27
C ILE A 71 -21.26 -16.97 12.96
N ASN A 72 -21.02 -17.71 11.88
CA ASN A 72 -21.92 -18.78 11.41
C ASN A 72 -21.52 -20.19 11.90
N GLY A 73 -20.52 -20.32 12.76
CA GLY A 73 -19.99 -21.60 13.22
C GLY A 73 -20.98 -22.36 14.12
N ARG A 74 -21.10 -23.68 13.96
CA ARG A 74 -21.99 -24.53 14.75
C ARG A 74 -21.54 -24.63 16.22
N LYS A 75 -22.49 -24.56 17.15
CA LYS A 75 -22.28 -24.64 18.62
C LYS A 75 -22.42 -26.07 19.19
N GLU A 76 -22.45 -27.08 18.34
CA GLU A 76 -22.72 -28.45 18.79
C GLU A 76 -21.46 -29.07 19.41
N LYS A 77 -21.54 -29.41 20.71
CA LYS A 77 -20.56 -30.27 21.36
C LYS A 77 -20.86 -31.72 20.96
N LYS A 78 -19.87 -32.42 20.40
CA LYS A 78 -19.95 -33.87 20.21
C LYS A 78 -20.08 -34.53 21.59
N GLN A 79 -21.16 -35.26 21.79
CA GLN A 79 -21.39 -36.15 22.93
C GLN A 79 -20.46 -37.36 22.87
#